data_AF-A0A3S2MSU8-F1
#
_entry.id   AF-A0A3S2MSU8-F1
#
_cell.length_a   1.000
_cell.length_b   1.000
_cell.length_c   1.000
_cell.angle_alpha   90.00
_cell.angle_beta   90.00
_cell.angle_gamma   90.00
#
_symmetry.space_group_name_H-M   'P 1'
#
loop_
_entity.id
_entity.type
_entity.pdbx_description
1 polymer ?
#
loop_
_entity_poly.entity_id
_entity_poly.type
_entity_poly.pdbx_seq_one_letter_code
_entity_poly.pdbx_strand_id
1 'polypeptide(L)'
;MRALSVSALLLLALGCCWGTQDNFLDEDVVEPVIQASKFGSLWPLPQKVQISDVPLKLSGTTFEFTDAKGSTAGASCSLLQSAYRRYFDYIFGGPKKQKMSRNRRSGPSEVTELQVSITSPDSQCDGYPGVTSDESYELSVDAPLAVLKAPTVWGALHGLETFSQLVYEDEYGAKTINSTKVSDFPRFAHRGILLDSSRHFLPIKVILANLETMAMNKFNVFHWHIVDDQSFPYLSRTFPQLSQQGAYHPYTHVYTPADVKMVIEFARLRGIRVIPEFDTPGHTQSWGKGQMDLLTPRVSPAPRRPAPSDR
;
A
#
# COMPACT_ATOMS: atom_id res chain seq x y z
N MET A 1 44.62 59.89 9.85
CA MET A 1 46.07 59.88 10.13
C MET A 1 46.59 58.49 9.81
N ARG A 2 47.72 58.41 9.07
CA ARG A 2 48.50 57.20 8.72
C ARG A 2 49.03 56.53 10.02
N ALA A 3 49.30 55.23 10.11
CA ALA A 3 50.45 54.48 9.53
C ALA A 3 50.30 52.98 9.94
N LEU A 4 50.49 52.00 9.04
CA LEU A 4 51.68 51.09 8.87
C LEU A 4 52.08 50.27 10.12
N SER A 5 52.64 49.06 10.12
CA SER A 5 52.83 47.89 9.23
C SER A 5 53.87 46.99 9.95
N VAL A 6 53.90 45.69 9.62
CA VAL A 6 55.02 44.70 9.73
C VAL A 6 55.17 43.80 10.98
N SER A 7 54.85 42.53 10.75
CA SER A 7 55.49 41.23 11.05
C SER A 7 56.56 41.03 12.15
N ALA A 8 56.44 39.89 12.83
CA ALA A 8 57.59 39.08 13.30
C ALA A 8 57.25 37.57 13.25
N LEU A 9 58.09 36.80 12.54
CA LEU A 9 58.20 35.33 12.61
C LEU A 9 59.08 34.94 13.81
N LEU A 10 58.83 33.80 14.45
CA LEU A 10 59.91 32.90 14.89
C LEU A 10 59.42 31.44 15.11
N LEU A 11 60.32 30.50 14.84
CA LEU A 11 60.13 29.06 14.62
C LEU A 11 60.54 28.20 15.83
N LEU A 12 60.02 26.95 15.81
CA LEU A 12 60.55 25.67 16.34
C LEU A 12 60.43 25.32 17.84
N ALA A 13 59.76 24.19 18.12
CA ALA A 13 60.39 23.01 18.72
C ALA A 13 59.50 21.75 18.58
N LEU A 14 60.06 20.69 18.01
CA LEU A 14 59.56 19.32 18.07
C LEU A 14 59.80 18.73 19.47
N GLY A 15 58.79 18.03 20.01
CA GLY A 15 58.91 17.20 21.19
C GLY A 15 57.89 16.07 21.15
N CYS A 16 58.34 14.85 20.85
CA CYS A 16 57.54 13.64 20.90
C CYS A 16 57.15 13.30 22.34
N CYS A 17 55.88 13.00 22.58
CA CYS A 17 55.47 12.04 23.60
C CYS A 17 54.42 11.11 22.97
N TRP A 18 54.78 9.83 22.91
CA TRP A 18 53.93 8.75 22.44
C TRP A 18 52.66 8.66 23.29
N GLY A 19 51.50 8.88 22.65
CA GLY A 19 50.21 8.40 23.11
C GLY A 19 49.74 7.35 22.12
N THR A 20 49.62 6.11 22.58
CA THR A 20 49.10 4.96 21.84
C THR A 20 47.70 5.29 21.29
N GLN A 21 47.62 5.58 20.00
CA GLN A 21 46.36 5.56 19.27
C GLN A 21 46.33 4.22 18.53
N ASP A 22 45.49 3.32 19.03
CA ASP A 22 45.25 2.02 18.42
C ASP A 22 44.99 2.21 16.92
N ASN A 23 45.78 1.51 16.11
CA ASN A 23 45.49 1.26 14.71
C ASN A 23 44.21 0.41 14.63
N PHE A 24 43.05 1.02 14.82
CA PHE A 24 41.81 0.47 14.30
C PHE A 24 41.83 0.72 12.80
N LEU A 25 42.15 -0.36 12.10
CA LEU A 25 42.09 -0.55 10.67
C LEU A 25 40.96 0.30 10.06
N ASP A 26 41.31 1.15 9.09
CA ASP A 26 40.42 1.48 7.98
C ASP A 26 40.04 0.14 7.34
N GLU A 27 38.97 -0.50 7.83
CA GLU A 27 38.23 -1.44 7.02
C GLU A 27 37.66 -0.60 5.88
N ASP A 28 38.22 -0.78 4.69
CA ASP A 28 37.63 -0.35 3.43
C ASP A 28 36.14 -0.73 3.46
N VAL A 29 35.27 0.24 3.78
CA VAL A 29 33.82 0.08 3.61
C VAL A 29 33.62 0.03 2.12
N VAL A 30 33.65 -1.19 1.57
CA VAL A 30 33.27 -1.46 0.19
C VAL A 30 31.82 -1.03 0.07
N GLU A 31 31.58 0.16 -0.49
CA GLU A 31 30.23 0.58 -0.82
C GLU A 31 29.60 -0.52 -1.67
N PRO A 32 28.43 -1.06 -1.27
CA PRO A 32 27.82 -2.14 -2.01
C PRO A 32 27.53 -1.63 -3.42
N VAL A 33 28.18 -2.25 -4.41
CA VAL A 33 27.89 -1.99 -5.81
C VAL A 33 26.40 -2.26 -6.02
N ILE A 34 25.63 -1.19 -6.27
CA ILE A 34 24.20 -1.29 -6.54
C ILE A 34 24.03 -2.01 -7.87
N GLN A 35 23.94 -3.34 -7.81
CA GLN A 35 23.66 -4.15 -8.98
C GLN A 35 22.16 -4.11 -9.27
N ALA A 36 21.79 -3.86 -10.52
CA ALA A 36 20.41 -3.91 -10.94
C ALA A 36 19.81 -5.29 -10.62
N SER A 37 18.62 -5.30 -10.00
CA SER A 37 17.90 -6.53 -9.71
C SER A 37 17.65 -7.32 -11.00
N LYS A 38 17.98 -8.61 -10.98
CA LYS A 38 17.66 -9.54 -12.09
C LYS A 38 16.14 -9.60 -12.38
N PHE A 39 15.31 -9.28 -11.38
CA PHE A 39 13.86 -9.32 -11.47
C PHE A 39 13.24 -7.92 -11.64
N GLY A 40 14.06 -6.89 -11.90
CA GLY A 40 13.61 -5.52 -12.03
C GLY A 40 12.94 -4.99 -10.76
N SER A 41 11.81 -4.31 -10.95
CA SER A 41 11.02 -3.61 -9.91
C SER A 41 9.92 -4.45 -9.26
N LEU A 42 9.90 -5.76 -9.47
CA LEU A 42 8.85 -6.63 -8.90
C LEU A 42 8.85 -6.58 -7.36
N TRP A 43 7.72 -6.20 -6.78
CA TRP A 43 7.51 -6.15 -5.34
C TRP A 43 6.04 -6.43 -4.94
N PRO A 44 5.77 -7.37 -4.01
CA PRO A 44 6.67 -8.42 -3.53
C PRO A 44 7.17 -9.32 -4.68
N LEU A 45 8.34 -9.93 -4.51
CA LEU A 45 8.88 -10.88 -5.47
C LEU A 45 7.99 -12.13 -5.55
N PRO A 46 7.47 -12.51 -6.73
CA PRO A 46 6.67 -13.72 -6.88
C PRO A 46 7.42 -15.01 -6.53
N GLN A 47 6.71 -16.08 -6.15
CA GLN A 47 7.29 -17.38 -5.79
C GLN A 47 8.19 -17.96 -6.90
N LYS A 48 7.74 -17.86 -8.16
CA LYS A 48 8.49 -18.33 -9.33
C LYS A 48 8.39 -17.30 -10.45
N VAL A 49 9.55 -16.87 -10.94
CA VAL A 49 9.67 -15.90 -12.05
C VAL A 49 10.70 -16.41 -13.04
N GLN A 50 10.33 -16.44 -14.32
CA GLN A 50 11.21 -16.71 -15.45
C GLN A 50 11.07 -15.58 -16.45
N ILE A 51 12.03 -14.66 -16.44
CA ILE A 51 12.09 -13.52 -17.37
C ILE A 51 13.10 -13.87 -18.47
N SER A 52 12.72 -13.65 -19.72
CA SER A 52 13.61 -13.75 -20.88
C SER A 52 14.18 -12.38 -21.24
N ASP A 53 15.24 -12.35 -22.05
CA ASP A 53 15.80 -11.10 -22.59
C ASP A 53 15.07 -10.62 -23.86
N VAL A 54 13.88 -11.15 -24.17
CA VAL A 54 13.10 -10.78 -25.36
C VAL A 54 12.17 -9.61 -25.00
N PRO A 55 12.47 -8.37 -25.44
CA PRO A 55 11.62 -7.22 -25.16
C PRO A 55 10.43 -7.19 -26.13
N LEU A 56 9.25 -6.96 -25.58
CA LEU A 56 7.99 -6.78 -26.29
C LEU A 56 7.48 -5.36 -26.04
N LYS A 57 6.89 -4.73 -27.06
CA LYS A 57 6.32 -3.38 -26.94
C LYS A 57 4.87 -3.43 -26.47
N LEU A 58 4.44 -2.41 -25.73
CA LEU A 58 3.04 -2.12 -25.48
C LEU A 58 2.71 -0.72 -25.98
N SER A 59 1.51 -0.55 -26.54
CA SER A 59 0.99 0.76 -26.89
C SER A 59 -0.40 0.94 -26.30
N GLY A 60 -0.61 2.07 -25.61
CA GLY A 60 -1.92 2.42 -25.05
C GLY A 60 -3.00 2.69 -26.10
N THR A 61 -2.69 2.65 -27.40
CA THR A 61 -3.69 2.76 -28.48
C THR A 61 -4.22 1.42 -28.96
N THR A 62 -3.48 0.34 -28.74
CA THR A 62 -3.75 -1.02 -29.26
C THR A 62 -3.93 -2.04 -28.15
N PHE A 63 -3.36 -1.79 -26.97
CA PHE A 63 -3.41 -2.69 -25.83
C PHE A 63 -4.79 -2.66 -25.16
N GLU A 64 -5.37 -3.84 -24.95
CA GLU A 64 -6.64 -4.00 -24.22
C GLU A 64 -6.54 -5.11 -23.15
N PHE A 65 -7.25 -4.90 -22.05
CA PHE A 65 -7.55 -5.96 -21.08
C PHE A 65 -8.87 -6.61 -21.48
N THR A 66 -8.90 -7.94 -21.52
CA THR A 66 -10.09 -8.68 -21.96
C THR A 66 -10.33 -9.89 -21.06
N ASP A 67 -11.57 -10.36 -21.03
CA ASP A 67 -11.94 -11.60 -20.36
C ASP A 67 -11.75 -12.78 -21.33
N ALA A 68 -11.01 -13.80 -20.91
CA ALA A 68 -10.75 -14.98 -21.72
C ALA A 68 -12.03 -15.78 -22.00
N LYS A 69 -12.10 -16.42 -23.18
CA LYS A 69 -13.21 -17.33 -23.52
C LYS A 69 -13.24 -18.50 -22.53
N GLY A 70 -14.39 -18.69 -21.87
CA GLY A 70 -14.58 -19.72 -20.84
C GLY A 70 -14.19 -19.31 -19.43
N SER A 71 -13.78 -18.04 -19.22
CA SER A 71 -13.69 -17.46 -17.88
C SER A 71 -15.05 -17.41 -17.19
N THR A 72 -15.10 -17.74 -15.90
CA THR A 72 -16.34 -17.66 -15.10
C THR A 72 -16.67 -16.23 -14.66
N ALA A 73 -15.70 -15.31 -14.76
CA ALA A 73 -15.93 -13.88 -14.71
C ALA A 73 -15.88 -13.29 -16.12
N GLY A 74 -16.79 -12.35 -16.42
CA GLY A 74 -16.84 -11.64 -17.71
C GLY A 74 -17.23 -10.18 -17.53
N ALA A 75 -17.83 -9.60 -18.57
CA ALA A 75 -18.20 -8.18 -18.62
C ALA A 75 -19.13 -7.70 -17.49
N SER A 76 -19.91 -8.60 -16.87
CA SER A 76 -20.75 -8.29 -15.71
C SER A 76 -19.96 -8.10 -14.40
N CYS A 77 -18.72 -8.58 -14.34
CA CYS A 77 -17.89 -8.50 -13.15
C CYS A 77 -17.32 -7.09 -12.95
N SER A 78 -18.10 -6.22 -12.30
CA SER A 78 -17.74 -4.82 -12.05
C SER A 78 -16.36 -4.65 -11.40
N LEU A 79 -15.98 -5.57 -10.50
CA LEU A 79 -14.67 -5.56 -9.83
C LEU A 79 -13.51 -5.64 -10.83
N LEU A 80 -13.54 -6.61 -11.75
CA LEU A 80 -12.48 -6.76 -12.76
C LEU A 80 -12.51 -5.62 -13.78
N GLN A 81 -13.69 -5.19 -14.22
CA GLN A 81 -13.81 -4.06 -15.16
C GLN A 81 -13.24 -2.76 -14.56
N SER A 82 -13.47 -2.51 -13.27
CA SER A 82 -12.86 -1.39 -12.55
C SER A 82 -11.34 -1.58 -12.38
N ALA A 83 -10.86 -2.80 -12.18
CA ALA A 83 -9.43 -3.10 -12.11
C ALA A 83 -8.73 -2.86 -13.46
N TYR A 84 -9.31 -3.30 -14.58
CA TYR A 84 -8.75 -3.10 -15.92
C TYR A 84 -8.55 -1.62 -16.22
N ARG A 85 -9.54 -0.78 -15.96
CA ARG A 85 -9.44 0.68 -16.15
C ARG A 85 -8.33 1.28 -15.28
N ARG A 86 -8.28 0.90 -14.01
CA ARG A 86 -7.28 1.40 -13.05
C ARG A 86 -5.85 1.03 -13.47
N TYR A 87 -5.62 -0.24 -13.83
CA TYR A 87 -4.29 -0.68 -14.26
C TYR A 87 -3.89 -0.14 -15.63
N PHE A 88 -4.86 0.06 -16.53
CA PHE A 88 -4.60 0.79 -17.77
C PHE A 88 -4.07 2.20 -17.48
N ASP A 89 -4.72 2.91 -16.56
CA ASP A 89 -4.29 4.25 -16.13
C ASP A 89 -2.94 4.21 -15.40
N TYR A 90 -2.60 3.16 -14.65
CA TYR A 90 -1.27 3.03 -14.05
C TYR A 90 -0.16 2.83 -15.08
N ILE A 91 -0.42 2.05 -16.12
CA ILE A 91 0.58 1.73 -17.14
C ILE A 91 0.75 2.91 -18.11
N PHE A 92 -0.35 3.54 -18.52
CA PHE A 92 -0.37 4.54 -19.61
C PHE A 92 -0.77 5.96 -19.19
N GLY A 93 -1.29 6.17 -17.97
CA GLY A 93 -1.81 7.45 -17.46
C GLY A 93 -0.72 8.42 -17.00
N GLY A 94 0.17 8.81 -17.91
CA GLY A 94 1.09 9.95 -17.75
C GLY A 94 0.53 11.24 -18.38
N PRO A 95 1.13 12.41 -18.12
CA PRO A 95 0.72 13.65 -18.77
C PRO A 95 0.76 13.50 -20.30
N LYS A 96 -0.41 13.67 -20.94
CA LYS A 96 -0.62 13.53 -22.39
C LYS A 96 0.31 14.44 -23.19
N LYS A 97 1.53 14.00 -23.49
CA LYS A 97 2.30 14.53 -24.63
C LYS A 97 1.82 13.84 -25.90
N GLN A 98 0.58 14.12 -26.30
CA GLN A 98 0.04 13.61 -27.56
C GLN A 98 0.68 14.36 -28.73
N LYS A 99 1.67 13.74 -29.38
CA LYS A 99 1.69 13.74 -30.84
C LYS A 99 1.03 12.44 -31.30
N MET A 100 -0.26 12.53 -31.63
CA MET A 100 -0.99 11.41 -32.21
C MET A 100 -0.45 11.12 -33.62
N SER A 101 0.37 10.08 -33.75
CA SER A 101 0.63 9.46 -35.06
C SER A 101 -0.37 8.33 -35.26
N ARG A 102 -1.45 8.62 -35.99
CA ARG A 102 -2.40 7.63 -36.49
C ARG A 102 -1.80 6.92 -37.70
N ASN A 103 -0.89 5.98 -37.46
CA ASN A 103 -0.55 4.86 -38.36
C ASN A 103 0.69 4.13 -37.81
N ARG A 104 0.49 3.24 -36.86
CA ARG A 104 1.45 2.16 -36.60
C ARG A 104 0.69 0.84 -36.66
N ARG A 105 1.03 0.04 -37.67
CA ARG A 105 0.61 -1.37 -37.73
C ARG A 105 1.30 -2.10 -36.58
N SER A 106 0.58 -3.02 -35.94
CA SER A 106 1.17 -3.84 -34.91
C SER A 106 2.34 -4.65 -35.48
N GLY A 107 3.49 -4.55 -34.82
CA GLY A 107 4.68 -5.31 -35.17
C GLY A 107 4.62 -6.72 -34.54
N PRO A 108 5.38 -7.70 -35.06
CA PRO A 108 5.40 -9.07 -34.52
C PRO A 108 5.92 -9.19 -33.07
N SER A 109 6.38 -8.09 -32.46
CA SER A 109 6.92 -8.03 -31.09
C SER A 109 6.13 -7.07 -30.21
N GLU A 110 4.81 -7.01 -30.39
CA GLU A 110 3.91 -6.16 -29.60
C GLU A 110 2.89 -7.03 -28.85
N VAL A 111 2.70 -6.75 -27.57
CA VAL A 111 1.60 -7.31 -26.78
C VAL A 111 0.38 -6.41 -26.98
N THR A 112 -0.66 -6.95 -27.60
CA THR A 112 -1.89 -6.20 -27.91
C THR A 112 -3.00 -6.50 -26.91
N GLU A 113 -2.90 -7.59 -26.15
CA GLU A 113 -3.98 -8.04 -25.29
C GLU A 113 -3.44 -8.72 -24.04
N LEU A 114 -4.04 -8.44 -22.88
CA LEU A 114 -3.95 -9.28 -21.68
C LEU A 114 -5.31 -9.93 -21.42
N GLN A 115 -5.40 -11.24 -21.70
CA GLN A 115 -6.58 -12.04 -21.40
C GLN A 115 -6.55 -12.53 -19.96
N VAL A 116 -7.59 -12.22 -19.21
CA VAL A 116 -7.78 -12.67 -17.83
C VAL A 116 -8.78 -13.82 -17.79
N SER A 117 -8.39 -14.93 -17.18
CA SER A 117 -9.20 -16.15 -17.09
C SER A 117 -9.38 -16.58 -15.64
N ILE A 118 -10.64 -16.55 -15.17
CA ILE A 118 -11.02 -17.09 -13.87
C ILE A 118 -11.45 -18.54 -14.05
N THR A 119 -10.80 -19.46 -13.34
CA THR A 119 -10.95 -20.91 -13.57
C THR A 119 -11.89 -21.59 -12.58
N SER A 120 -12.13 -21.02 -11.39
CA SER A 120 -13.10 -21.56 -10.43
C SER A 120 -14.54 -21.37 -10.94
N PRO A 121 -15.45 -22.34 -10.73
CA PRO A 121 -16.88 -22.16 -11.00
C PRO A 121 -17.48 -20.95 -10.26
N ASP A 122 -17.02 -20.69 -9.04
CA ASP A 122 -17.35 -19.49 -8.28
C ASP A 122 -16.22 -18.47 -8.42
N SER A 123 -16.49 -17.41 -9.19
CA SER A 123 -15.53 -16.33 -9.40
C SER A 123 -15.35 -15.43 -8.17
N GLN A 124 -16.33 -15.39 -7.26
CA GLN A 124 -16.40 -14.49 -6.11
C GLN A 124 -16.42 -12.99 -6.45
N CYS A 125 -16.79 -12.61 -7.68
CA CYS A 125 -16.76 -11.21 -8.12
C CYS A 125 -17.65 -10.26 -7.30
N ASP A 126 -18.85 -10.71 -6.93
CA ASP A 126 -19.82 -9.93 -6.13
C ASP A 126 -19.66 -10.17 -4.62
N GLY A 127 -18.70 -11.02 -4.23
CA GLY A 127 -18.42 -11.38 -2.85
C GLY A 127 -17.45 -10.43 -2.16
N TYR A 128 -17.21 -10.74 -0.87
CA TYR A 128 -16.14 -10.15 -0.07
C TYR A 128 -15.00 -11.16 0.09
N PRO A 129 -13.73 -10.70 0.11
CA PRO A 129 -12.62 -11.59 0.37
C PRO A 129 -12.70 -12.17 1.79
N GLY A 130 -12.30 -13.44 1.93
CA GLY A 130 -12.20 -14.16 3.20
C GLY A 130 -10.75 -14.53 3.53
N VAL A 131 -10.52 -15.12 4.70
CA VAL A 131 -9.17 -15.61 5.06
C VAL A 131 -8.75 -16.83 4.22
N THR A 132 -9.72 -17.53 3.63
CA THR A 132 -9.53 -18.70 2.77
C THR A 132 -9.66 -18.36 1.28
N SER A 133 -9.73 -17.07 0.92
CA SER A 133 -9.78 -16.65 -0.48
C SER A 133 -8.50 -17.05 -1.18
N ASP A 134 -8.64 -17.66 -2.37
CA ASP A 134 -7.49 -18.09 -3.17
C ASP A 134 -6.92 -16.90 -3.94
N GLU A 135 -5.71 -16.50 -3.56
CA GLU A 135 -4.97 -15.36 -4.10
C GLU A 135 -3.88 -15.80 -5.12
N SER A 136 -3.85 -17.08 -5.50
CA SER A 136 -2.87 -17.60 -6.46
C SER A 136 -3.18 -17.19 -7.90
N TYR A 137 -2.13 -17.06 -8.71
CA TYR A 137 -2.27 -16.79 -10.14
C TYR A 137 -1.05 -17.26 -10.94
N GLU A 138 -1.27 -17.40 -12.25
CA GLU A 138 -0.24 -17.64 -13.25
C GLU A 138 -0.31 -16.55 -14.31
N LEU A 139 0.82 -15.93 -14.62
CA LEU A 139 0.94 -14.89 -15.63
C LEU A 139 1.95 -15.32 -16.69
N SER A 140 1.54 -15.34 -17.95
CA SER A 140 2.39 -15.61 -19.10
C SER A 140 2.33 -14.41 -20.04
N VAL A 141 3.46 -13.75 -20.23
CA VAL A 141 3.61 -12.61 -21.14
C VAL A 141 4.33 -13.08 -22.40
N ASP A 142 3.62 -13.03 -23.51
CA ASP A 142 4.15 -13.30 -24.84
C ASP A 142 3.43 -12.40 -25.87
N ALA A 143 3.95 -12.32 -27.09
CA ALA A 143 3.32 -11.58 -28.18
C ALA A 143 2.58 -12.54 -29.14
N PRO A 144 1.37 -12.18 -29.63
CA PRO A 144 0.66 -10.91 -29.37
C PRO A 144 -0.17 -10.90 -28.08
N LEU A 145 -0.26 -12.04 -27.38
CA LEU A 145 -1.21 -12.27 -26.31
C LEU A 145 -0.51 -12.62 -24.99
N ALA A 146 -0.74 -11.79 -23.97
CA ALA A 146 -0.47 -12.14 -22.59
C ALA A 146 -1.70 -12.79 -21.95
N VAL A 147 -1.48 -13.72 -21.02
CA VAL A 147 -2.54 -14.47 -20.34
C VAL A 147 -2.32 -14.46 -18.84
N LEU A 148 -3.34 -14.04 -18.09
CA LEU A 148 -3.41 -14.12 -16.64
C LEU A 148 -4.50 -15.12 -16.24
N LYS A 149 -4.10 -16.20 -15.58
CA LYS A 149 -5.03 -17.23 -15.05
C LYS A 149 -5.04 -17.18 -13.53
N ALA A 150 -6.23 -17.22 -12.94
CA ALA A 150 -6.38 -17.29 -11.50
C ALA A 150 -7.61 -18.14 -11.11
N PRO A 151 -7.59 -18.85 -9.98
CA PRO A 151 -8.77 -19.54 -9.49
C PRO A 151 -9.93 -18.58 -9.21
N THR A 152 -9.66 -17.45 -8.54
CA THR A 152 -10.69 -16.45 -8.19
C THR A 152 -10.28 -15.04 -8.62
N VAL A 153 -11.21 -14.09 -8.54
CA VAL A 153 -10.93 -12.67 -8.85
C VAL A 153 -9.81 -12.08 -7.99
N TRP A 154 -9.57 -12.61 -6.78
CA TRP A 154 -8.55 -12.09 -5.86
C TRP A 154 -7.14 -12.34 -6.39
N GLY A 155 -6.86 -13.53 -6.91
CA GLY A 155 -5.60 -13.84 -7.59
C GLY A 155 -5.39 -13.00 -8.85
N ALA A 156 -6.46 -12.75 -9.62
CA ALA A 156 -6.39 -11.89 -10.80
C ALA A 156 -5.99 -10.44 -10.43
N LEU A 157 -6.50 -9.87 -9.33
CA LEU A 157 -6.08 -8.54 -8.87
C LEU A 157 -4.58 -8.45 -8.57
N HIS A 158 -3.99 -9.50 -7.95
CA HIS A 158 -2.56 -9.58 -7.67
C HIS A 158 -1.71 -9.81 -8.93
N GLY A 159 -2.24 -10.56 -9.89
CA GLY A 159 -1.62 -10.77 -11.18
C GLY A 159 -1.59 -9.50 -12.04
N LEU A 160 -2.64 -8.70 -11.99
CA LEU A 160 -2.69 -7.39 -12.65
C LEU A 160 -1.66 -6.42 -12.06
N GLU A 161 -1.49 -6.39 -10.73
CA GLU A 161 -0.43 -5.60 -10.09
C GLU A 161 0.94 -6.00 -10.62
N THR A 162 1.22 -7.30 -10.62
CA THR A 162 2.50 -7.86 -11.08
C THR A 162 2.73 -7.58 -12.56
N PHE A 163 1.70 -7.68 -13.40
CA PHE A 163 1.79 -7.30 -14.80
C PHE A 163 2.16 -5.83 -14.97
N SER A 164 1.55 -4.93 -14.18
CA SER A 164 1.87 -3.49 -14.25
C SER A 164 3.32 -3.18 -13.86
N GLN A 165 3.86 -3.91 -12.87
CA GLN A 165 5.25 -3.77 -12.42
C GLN A 165 6.29 -4.32 -13.41
N LEU A 166 5.89 -5.25 -14.29
CA LEU A 166 6.75 -5.77 -15.36
C LEU A 166 6.91 -4.77 -16.52
N VAL A 167 5.99 -3.81 -16.66
CA VAL A 167 6.08 -2.79 -17.70
C VAL A 167 7.05 -1.70 -17.27
N TYR A 168 8.02 -1.41 -18.13
CA TYR A 168 9.01 -0.35 -17.95
C TYR A 168 9.06 0.56 -19.18
N GLU A 169 9.71 1.72 -19.06
CA GLU A 169 9.98 2.61 -20.18
C GLU A 169 11.40 2.37 -20.69
N ASP A 170 11.56 2.23 -22.02
CA ASP A 170 12.88 2.21 -22.64
C ASP A 170 13.51 3.61 -22.72
N GLU A 171 14.73 3.69 -23.24
CA GLU A 171 15.46 4.96 -23.40
C GLU A 171 14.73 6.02 -24.23
N TYR A 172 13.75 5.61 -25.04
CA TYR A 172 12.93 6.47 -25.89
C TYR A 172 11.53 6.74 -25.31
N GLY A 173 11.28 6.29 -24.08
CA GLY A 173 9.99 6.44 -23.39
C GLY A 173 8.90 5.51 -23.90
N ALA A 174 9.23 4.48 -24.69
CA ALA A 174 8.26 3.49 -25.14
C ALA A 174 8.06 2.41 -24.08
N LYS A 175 6.79 2.12 -23.78
CA LYS A 175 6.40 1.07 -22.85
C LYS A 175 6.84 -0.29 -23.39
N THR A 176 7.61 -1.01 -22.59
CA THR A 176 8.25 -2.28 -22.94
C THR A 176 8.02 -3.27 -21.80
N ILE A 177 7.93 -4.56 -22.12
CA ILE A 177 7.84 -5.67 -21.18
C ILE A 177 8.63 -6.85 -21.73
N ASN A 178 9.32 -7.59 -20.87
CA ASN A 178 10.01 -8.79 -21.32
C ASN A 178 9.06 -9.99 -21.34
N SER A 179 9.25 -10.92 -22.29
CA SER A 179 8.52 -12.18 -22.24
C SER A 179 8.86 -12.91 -20.93
N THR A 180 7.81 -13.22 -20.17
CA THR A 180 7.92 -13.58 -18.76
C THR A 180 6.88 -14.64 -18.39
N LYS A 181 7.27 -15.62 -17.57
CA LYS A 181 6.35 -16.55 -16.90
C LYS A 181 6.44 -16.40 -15.39
N VAL A 182 5.29 -16.21 -14.74
CA VAL A 182 5.15 -16.10 -13.30
C VAL A 182 4.12 -17.12 -12.81
N SER A 183 4.44 -17.78 -11.70
CA SER A 183 3.48 -18.55 -10.90
C SER A 183 3.65 -18.08 -9.46
N ASP A 184 2.58 -17.56 -8.89
CA ASP A 184 2.64 -16.89 -7.59
C ASP A 184 1.48 -17.25 -6.68
N PHE A 185 1.76 -17.18 -5.38
CA PHE A 185 0.80 -17.31 -4.30
C PHE A 185 1.39 -16.73 -3.01
N PRO A 186 0.56 -16.18 -2.10
CA PRO A 186 1.06 -15.65 -0.86
C PRO A 186 1.50 -16.76 0.09
N ARG A 187 2.62 -16.55 0.79
CA ARG A 187 3.07 -17.46 1.87
C ARG A 187 2.10 -17.47 3.07
N PHE A 188 1.49 -16.33 3.37
CA PHE A 188 0.55 -16.15 4.48
C PHE A 188 -0.73 -15.49 3.99
N ALA A 189 -1.88 -16.03 4.39
CA ALA A 189 -3.19 -15.54 3.97
C ALA A 189 -3.64 -14.25 4.69
N HIS A 190 -3.08 -13.94 5.86
CA HIS A 190 -3.38 -12.70 6.59
C HIS A 190 -2.19 -11.75 6.51
N ARG A 191 -2.31 -10.69 5.72
CA ARG A 191 -1.29 -9.65 5.55
C ARG A 191 -1.93 -8.30 5.82
N GLY A 192 -1.72 -7.80 7.05
CA GLY A 192 -2.47 -6.69 7.60
C GLY A 192 -1.67 -5.41 7.80
N ILE A 193 -2.35 -4.27 7.62
CA ILE A 193 -1.93 -2.96 8.12
C ILE A 193 -2.96 -2.47 9.13
N LEU A 194 -2.51 -2.02 10.29
CA LEU A 194 -3.34 -1.37 11.29
C LEU A 194 -3.28 0.15 11.10
N LEU A 195 -4.43 0.80 10.95
CA LEU A 195 -4.53 2.26 11.11
C LEU A 195 -5.39 2.59 12.32
N ASP A 196 -4.81 3.41 13.18
CA ASP A 196 -5.45 4.02 14.33
C ASP A 196 -6.04 5.37 13.94
N SER A 197 -7.36 5.46 13.93
CA SER A 197 -8.09 6.69 13.65
C SER A 197 -8.71 7.33 14.87
N SER A 198 -8.39 6.84 16.08
CA SER A 198 -8.86 7.44 17.33
C SER A 198 -7.86 8.44 17.89
N ARG A 199 -6.57 8.06 17.97
CA ARG A 199 -5.53 8.96 18.52
C ARG A 199 -5.44 10.23 17.69
N HIS A 200 -5.54 10.10 16.36
CA HIS A 200 -5.76 11.20 15.44
C HIS A 200 -6.82 10.81 14.40
N PHE A 201 -7.73 11.73 14.08
CA PHE A 201 -8.70 11.49 13.02
C PHE A 201 -8.00 11.45 11.65
N LEU A 202 -8.28 10.40 10.87
CA LEU A 202 -7.77 10.26 9.51
C LEU A 202 -8.88 10.60 8.50
N PRO A 203 -8.72 11.62 7.65
CA PRO A 203 -9.69 11.90 6.59
C PRO A 203 -9.87 10.68 5.66
N ILE A 204 -11.09 10.44 5.17
CA ILE A 204 -11.40 9.28 4.31
C ILE A 204 -10.45 9.15 3.13
N LYS A 205 -10.10 10.27 2.47
CA LYS A 205 -9.12 10.27 1.37
C LYS A 205 -7.76 9.64 1.74
N VAL A 206 -7.32 9.78 2.99
CA VAL A 206 -6.06 9.20 3.49
C VAL A 206 -6.22 7.70 3.68
N ILE A 207 -7.35 7.23 4.22
CA ILE A 207 -7.65 5.80 4.35
C ILE A 207 -7.72 5.16 2.96
N LEU A 208 -8.40 5.78 1.99
CA LEU A 208 -8.49 5.26 0.62
C LEU A 208 -7.11 5.22 -0.06
N ALA A 209 -6.26 6.24 0.12
CA ALA A 209 -4.89 6.23 -0.40
C ALA A 209 -4.02 5.12 0.23
N ASN A 210 -4.22 4.81 1.52
CA ASN A 210 -3.57 3.67 2.15
C ASN A 210 -4.06 2.35 1.56
N LEU A 211 -5.37 2.18 1.35
CA LEU A 211 -5.93 0.98 0.71
C LEU A 211 -5.39 0.79 -0.72
N GLU A 212 -5.19 1.87 -1.47
CA GLU A 212 -4.54 1.82 -2.78
C GLU A 212 -3.10 1.29 -2.67
N THR A 213 -2.33 1.86 -1.75
CA THR A 213 -0.93 1.46 -1.52
C THR A 213 -0.83 0.02 -1.01
N MET A 214 -1.78 -0.42 -0.18
CA MET A 214 -1.89 -1.79 0.28
C MET A 214 -2.09 -2.76 -0.90
N ALA A 215 -2.94 -2.41 -1.88
CA ALA A 215 -3.15 -3.22 -3.06
C ALA A 215 -1.87 -3.38 -3.90
N MET A 216 -1.14 -2.28 -4.12
CA MET A 216 0.16 -2.30 -4.82
C MET A 216 1.19 -3.20 -4.12
N ASN A 217 1.11 -3.30 -2.79
CA ASN A 217 1.98 -4.14 -1.97
C ASN A 217 1.38 -5.53 -1.65
N LYS A 218 0.26 -5.89 -2.27
CA LYS A 218 -0.47 -7.15 -2.06
C LYS A 218 -0.86 -7.42 -0.59
N PHE A 219 -1.05 -6.38 0.23
CA PHE A 219 -1.71 -6.50 1.53
C PHE A 219 -3.21 -6.72 1.34
N ASN A 220 -3.82 -7.54 2.19
CA ASN A 220 -5.21 -7.96 2.02
C ASN A 220 -6.08 -7.79 3.29
N VAL A 221 -5.52 -7.23 4.36
CA VAL A 221 -6.26 -6.90 5.59
C VAL A 221 -6.01 -5.45 5.97
N PHE A 222 -7.09 -4.67 6.02
CA PHE A 222 -7.13 -3.38 6.68
C PHE A 222 -7.69 -3.57 8.08
N HIS A 223 -6.82 -3.54 9.08
CA HIS A 223 -7.20 -3.57 10.48
C HIS A 223 -7.50 -2.13 10.92
N TRP A 224 -8.78 -1.82 11.10
CA TRP A 224 -9.23 -0.47 11.40
C TRP A 224 -9.48 -0.33 12.90
N HIS A 225 -8.46 0.15 13.61
CA HIS A 225 -8.55 0.56 15.00
C HIS A 225 -9.29 1.91 15.06
N ILE A 226 -10.62 1.83 15.11
CA ILE A 226 -11.49 2.96 14.76
C ILE A 226 -11.81 3.87 15.95
N VAL A 227 -11.71 3.36 17.18
CA VAL A 227 -11.99 4.05 18.45
C VAL A 227 -10.98 3.66 19.53
N ASP A 228 -10.72 4.57 20.47
CA ASP A 228 -9.79 4.40 21.61
C ASP A 228 -10.11 5.48 22.68
N ASP A 229 -9.23 5.70 23.66
CA ASP A 229 -9.39 6.66 24.74
C ASP A 229 -9.61 8.10 24.27
N GLN A 230 -8.90 8.52 23.22
CA GLN A 230 -8.81 9.93 22.82
C GLN A 230 -10.04 10.38 22.06
N SER A 231 -10.58 9.55 21.15
CA SER A 231 -11.78 9.90 20.40
C SER A 231 -12.62 8.72 19.95
N PHE A 232 -13.92 8.97 19.79
CA PHE A 232 -14.91 8.05 19.25
C PHE A 232 -15.47 8.57 17.91
N PRO A 233 -14.75 8.45 16.78
CA PRO A 233 -15.20 8.98 15.50
C PRO A 233 -16.26 8.12 14.81
N TYR A 234 -16.47 6.85 15.19
CA TYR A 234 -17.46 5.98 14.56
C TYR A 234 -18.90 6.40 14.87
N LEU A 235 -19.71 6.72 13.84
CA LEU A 235 -21.13 7.04 14.03
C LEU A 235 -21.99 5.78 14.14
N SER A 236 -22.28 5.37 15.37
CA SER A 236 -23.26 4.32 15.65
C SER A 236 -24.69 4.81 15.39
N ARG A 237 -25.50 3.99 14.72
CA ARG A 237 -26.93 4.27 14.52
C ARG A 237 -27.75 4.05 15.79
N THR A 238 -27.37 3.07 16.60
CA THR A 238 -28.07 2.70 17.83
C THR A 238 -27.64 3.57 19.01
N PHE A 239 -26.38 4.00 19.03
CA PHE A 239 -25.79 4.82 20.09
C PHE A 239 -25.16 6.09 19.52
N PRO A 240 -25.96 7.01 18.96
CA PRO A 240 -25.44 8.22 18.30
C PRO A 240 -24.67 9.14 19.25
N GLN A 241 -24.95 9.06 20.56
CA GLN A 241 -24.28 9.87 21.57
C GLN A 241 -22.79 9.55 21.73
N LEU A 242 -22.37 8.32 21.40
CA LEU A 242 -20.96 7.92 21.47
C LEU A 242 -20.08 8.82 20.60
N SER A 243 -20.44 9.07 19.35
CA SER A 243 -19.67 9.98 18.49
C SER A 243 -20.01 11.46 18.73
N GLN A 244 -21.26 11.79 19.05
CA GLN A 244 -21.65 13.19 19.31
C GLN A 244 -20.89 13.81 20.49
N GLN A 245 -20.52 13.00 21.49
CA GLN A 245 -19.83 13.45 22.69
C GLN A 245 -18.40 12.91 22.81
N GLY A 246 -18.08 11.82 22.10
CA GLY A 246 -16.78 11.15 22.13
C GLY A 246 -15.81 11.53 21.00
N ALA A 247 -16.29 12.03 19.86
CA ALA A 247 -15.41 12.45 18.76
C ALA A 247 -14.66 13.76 19.08
N TYR A 248 -13.56 14.03 18.36
CA TYR A 248 -12.89 15.33 18.44
C TYR A 248 -13.78 16.50 18.01
N HIS A 249 -14.66 16.26 17.03
CA HIS A 249 -15.68 17.22 16.63
C HIS A 249 -16.89 16.46 16.06
N PRO A 250 -18.12 16.74 16.53
CA PRO A 250 -19.31 15.93 16.26
C PRO A 250 -19.76 15.87 14.80
N TYR A 251 -19.22 16.73 13.93
CA TYR A 251 -19.61 16.81 12.52
C TYR A 251 -18.46 16.61 11.52
N THR A 252 -17.22 16.88 11.91
CA THR A 252 -16.09 16.94 10.97
C THR A 252 -15.05 15.84 11.20
N HIS A 253 -15.04 15.25 12.41
CA HIS A 253 -14.12 14.19 12.80
C HIS A 253 -14.92 12.93 13.15
N VAL A 254 -15.82 12.56 12.24
CA VAL A 254 -16.75 11.45 12.38
C VAL A 254 -16.77 10.64 11.09
N TYR A 255 -16.81 9.31 11.22
CA TYR A 255 -17.06 8.38 10.12
C TYR A 255 -18.53 8.04 10.07
N THR A 256 -19.23 8.54 9.06
CA THR A 256 -20.64 8.26 8.84
C THR A 256 -20.85 6.83 8.31
N PRO A 257 -22.08 6.29 8.37
CA PRO A 257 -22.38 5.02 7.70
C PRO A 257 -22.08 5.01 6.19
N ALA A 258 -22.13 6.16 5.53
CA ALA A 258 -21.75 6.28 4.12
C ALA A 258 -20.23 6.16 3.94
N ASP A 259 -19.46 6.81 4.82
CA ASP A 259 -18.00 6.73 4.81
C ASP A 259 -17.51 5.29 5.05
N VAL A 260 -18.07 4.62 6.06
CA VAL A 260 -17.71 3.22 6.36
C VAL A 260 -18.04 2.30 5.19
N LYS A 261 -19.20 2.47 4.54
CA LYS A 261 -19.55 1.72 3.32
C LYS A 261 -18.59 2.01 2.17
N MET A 262 -18.18 3.27 1.99
CA MET A 262 -17.23 3.66 0.97
C MET A 262 -15.88 2.97 1.18
N VAL A 263 -15.36 2.97 2.41
CA VAL A 263 -14.10 2.28 2.76
C VAL A 263 -14.20 0.78 2.51
N ILE A 264 -15.29 0.15 2.93
CA ILE A 264 -15.53 -1.29 2.73
C ILE A 264 -15.57 -1.65 1.24
N GLU A 265 -16.33 -0.91 0.42
CA GLU A 265 -16.42 -1.20 -1.02
C GLU A 265 -15.10 -0.90 -1.74
N PHE A 266 -14.43 0.19 -1.38
CA PHE A 266 -13.13 0.54 -1.98
C PHE A 266 -12.06 -0.52 -1.68
N ALA A 267 -12.07 -1.07 -0.46
CA ALA A 267 -11.22 -2.19 -0.05
C ALA A 267 -11.60 -3.48 -0.80
N ARG A 268 -12.90 -3.80 -0.90
CA ARG A 268 -13.40 -4.99 -1.62
C ARG A 268 -12.96 -5.01 -3.07
N LEU A 269 -13.06 -3.88 -3.78
CA LEU A 269 -12.60 -3.74 -5.18
C LEU A 269 -11.08 -3.93 -5.38
N ARG A 270 -10.33 -4.03 -4.28
CA ARG A 270 -8.88 -4.30 -4.22
C ARG A 270 -8.54 -5.61 -3.53
N GLY A 271 -9.53 -6.45 -3.20
CA GLY A 271 -9.30 -7.70 -2.49
C GLY A 271 -8.86 -7.53 -1.04
N ILE A 272 -9.16 -6.39 -0.42
CA ILE A 272 -8.79 -6.07 0.96
C ILE A 272 -10.00 -6.27 1.87
N ARG A 273 -9.80 -7.02 2.95
CA ARG A 273 -10.75 -7.23 4.05
C ARG A 273 -10.67 -6.05 5.01
N VAL A 274 -11.81 -5.53 5.45
CA VAL A 274 -11.88 -4.53 6.52
C VAL A 274 -12.22 -5.25 7.82
N ILE A 275 -11.29 -5.24 8.78
CA ILE A 275 -11.49 -5.80 10.13
C ILE A 275 -11.61 -4.63 11.10
N PRO A 276 -12.82 -4.32 11.60
CA PRO A 276 -12.99 -3.27 12.58
C PRO A 276 -12.54 -3.75 13.95
N GLU A 277 -11.89 -2.86 14.70
CA GLU A 277 -11.55 -3.07 16.10
C GLU A 277 -12.26 -2.05 16.98
N PHE A 278 -12.92 -2.57 18.01
CA PHE A 278 -13.57 -1.83 19.09
C PHE A 278 -13.00 -2.37 20.40
N ASP A 279 -11.83 -1.87 20.79
CA ASP A 279 -11.07 -2.40 21.93
C ASP A 279 -11.80 -2.17 23.26
N THR A 280 -11.80 -3.19 24.12
CA THR A 280 -12.42 -3.22 25.44
C THR A 280 -11.70 -4.23 26.36
N PRO A 281 -11.69 -4.04 27.70
CA PRO A 281 -12.30 -2.96 28.45
C PRO A 281 -11.40 -1.73 28.63
N GLY A 282 -10.09 -1.84 28.37
CA GLY A 282 -9.18 -0.70 28.27
C GLY A 282 -9.48 0.16 27.04
N HIS A 283 -8.76 1.26 26.84
CA HIS A 283 -8.89 2.08 25.62
C HIS A 283 -10.32 2.61 25.34
N THR A 284 -11.08 2.89 26.40
CA THR A 284 -12.51 3.22 26.35
C THR A 284 -12.87 4.60 26.91
N GLN A 285 -11.92 5.46 27.26
CA GLN A 285 -12.24 6.76 27.88
C GLN A 285 -13.18 7.64 27.04
N SER A 286 -13.06 7.62 25.70
CA SER A 286 -13.96 8.38 24.82
C SER A 286 -15.41 7.88 24.84
N TRP A 287 -15.61 6.60 25.15
CA TRP A 287 -16.92 5.95 25.11
C TRP A 287 -17.82 6.43 26.25
N GLY A 288 -17.25 6.59 27.45
CA GLY A 288 -17.97 7.02 28.64
C GLY A 288 -18.56 8.43 28.53
N LYS A 289 -18.09 9.24 27.58
CA LYS A 289 -18.69 10.56 27.30
C LYS A 289 -20.12 10.43 26.75
N GLY A 290 -20.36 9.45 25.87
CA GLY A 290 -21.65 9.27 25.22
C GLY A 290 -22.52 8.16 25.83
N GLN A 291 -21.99 7.37 26.75
CA GLN A 291 -22.71 6.28 27.42
C GLN A 291 -22.48 6.34 28.94
N MET A 292 -23.53 6.73 29.66
CA MET A 292 -23.51 6.80 31.12
C MET A 292 -23.34 5.42 31.75
N ASP A 293 -22.72 5.39 32.93
CA ASP A 293 -22.48 4.19 33.74
C ASP A 293 -21.70 3.06 33.05
N LEU A 294 -21.02 3.35 31.93
CA LEU A 294 -20.20 2.38 31.19
C LEU A 294 -18.81 2.19 31.82
N LEU A 295 -18.15 3.29 32.19
CA LEU A 295 -16.79 3.27 32.70
C LEU A 295 -16.77 3.14 34.22
N THR A 296 -15.80 2.40 34.75
CA THR A 296 -15.62 2.26 36.21
C THR A 296 -15.23 3.61 36.82
N PRO A 297 -16.00 4.15 37.79
CA PRO A 297 -15.63 5.38 38.48
C PRO A 297 -14.32 5.22 39.24
N ARG A 298 -13.40 6.20 39.11
CA ARG A 298 -12.18 6.24 39.93
C ARG A 298 -12.49 6.81 41.30
N VAL A 299 -12.20 6.04 42.35
CA VAL A 299 -12.23 6.51 43.74
C VAL A 299 -10.81 6.89 44.15
N SER A 300 -10.52 8.19 44.23
CA SER A 300 -9.25 8.67 44.79
C SER A 300 -9.28 8.57 46.32
N PRO A 301 -8.21 8.07 46.98
CA PRO A 301 -8.12 8.16 48.43
C PRO A 301 -8.13 9.64 48.84
N ALA A 302 -8.87 9.97 49.91
CA ALA A 302 -8.93 11.33 50.44
C ALA A 302 -7.52 11.89 50.69
N PRO A 303 -7.27 13.19 50.45
CA PRO A 303 -6.00 13.80 50.80
C PRO A 303 -5.73 13.52 52.28
N ARG A 304 -4.56 12.94 52.59
CA ARG A 304 -4.15 12.72 53.98
C ARG A 304 -4.25 14.07 54.69
N ARG A 305 -5.02 14.14 55.80
CA ARG A 305 -5.05 15.34 56.63
C ARG A 305 -3.59 15.70 56.97
N PRO A 306 -3.19 16.98 56.89
CA PRO A 306 -1.88 17.38 57.37
C PRO A 306 -1.73 16.89 58.81
N ALA A 307 -0.58 16.30 59.12
CA ALA A 307 -0.27 15.91 60.49
C ALA A 307 -0.47 17.13 61.39
N PRO A 308 -1.06 16.98 62.59
CA PRO A 308 -1.19 18.09 63.52
C PRO A 308 0.19 18.71 63.72
N SER A 309 0.29 20.03 63.54
CA SER A 309 1.51 20.74 63.85
C SER A 309 1.74 20.64 65.36
N ASP A 310 2.80 19.95 65.78
CA ASP A 310 3.29 20.02 67.15
C ASP A 310 3.77 21.45 67.43
N ARG A 311 2.90 22.30 67.97
CA ARG A 311 3.24 23.51 68.76
C ARG A 311 2.12 23.84 69.74
#